data_AF-A0A4Y2F9B2-F1
#
_entry.id   AF-A0A4Y2F9B2-F1
#
_cell.length_a   1.000
_cell.length_b   1.000
_cell.length_c   1.000
_cell.angle_alpha   90.00
_cell.angle_beta   90.00
_cell.angle_gamma   90.00
#
_symmetry.space_group_name_H-M   'P 1'
#
loop_
_entity.id
_entity.type
_entity.pdbx_description
1 polymer ?
#
loop_
_entity_poly.entity_id
_entity_poly.type
_entity_poly.pdbx_seq_one_letter_code
_entity_poly.pdbx_strand_id
1 'polypeptide(L)'
;MSSKCTHCGALKFEAEASGLCCSNGKVSLPELPQLPEPLKSLMKGNHLKLKEFLSMIRKYNSSFQMTSFGTSLPMLDSTVFMPTFRIQGQVYHKPGSLTSLSNEEAKFLQI
;
A
#
# COMPACT_ATOMS: atom_id res chain seq x y z
N MET A 1 -4.80 -20.44 -7.71
CA MET A 1 -5.73 -20.43 -6.57
C MET A 1 -7.02 -21.09 -7.02
N SER A 2 -7.31 -22.28 -6.52
CA SER A 2 -8.42 -23.15 -6.98
C SER A 2 -9.40 -23.48 -5.86
N SER A 3 -8.97 -23.48 -4.60
CA SER A 3 -9.82 -23.77 -3.44
C SER A 3 -10.45 -22.48 -2.90
N LYS A 4 -11.74 -22.52 -2.54
CA LYS A 4 -12.45 -21.38 -1.96
C LYS A 4 -12.73 -21.65 -0.48
N CYS A 5 -12.43 -20.68 0.38
CA CYS A 5 -12.79 -20.76 1.79
C CYS A 5 -14.31 -20.72 1.98
N THR A 6 -14.85 -21.65 2.77
CA THR A 6 -16.28 -21.71 3.09
C THR A 6 -16.76 -20.59 4.02
N HIS A 7 -15.87 -20.03 4.83
CA HIS A 7 -16.21 -18.99 5.80
C HIS A 7 -16.16 -17.57 5.22
N CYS A 8 -15.04 -17.19 4.58
CA CYS A 8 -14.84 -15.83 4.08
C CYS A 8 -14.85 -15.72 2.55
N GLY A 9 -15.00 -16.84 1.82
CA GLY A 9 -15.02 -16.83 0.35
C GLY A 9 -13.67 -16.56 -0.32
N ALA A 10 -12.58 -16.37 0.42
CA ALA A 10 -11.25 -16.15 -0.12
C ALA A 10 -10.79 -17.34 -0.98
N LEU A 11 -10.16 -17.04 -2.12
CA LEU A 11 -9.47 -18.04 -2.94
C LEU A 11 -8.12 -18.38 -2.30
N LYS A 12 -7.77 -19.65 -2.33
CA LYS A 12 -6.58 -20.22 -1.71
C LYS A 12 -5.78 -21.06 -2.69
N PHE A 13 -4.50 -21.23 -2.40
CA PHE A 13 -3.71 -22.30 -3.02
C PHE A 13 -3.98 -23.63 -2.29
N GLU A 14 -3.81 -24.75 -2.98
CA GLU A 14 -4.15 -26.07 -2.44
C GLU A 14 -3.31 -26.43 -1.21
N ALA A 15 -2.05 -25.98 -1.16
CA ALA A 15 -1.14 -26.21 -0.04
C ALA A 15 -1.29 -25.18 1.11
N GLU A 16 -2.19 -24.20 1.01
CA GLU A 16 -2.37 -23.22 2.08
C GLU A 16 -3.16 -23.80 3.26
N ALA A 17 -2.67 -23.52 4.47
CA ALA A 17 -3.35 -23.92 5.70
C ALA A 17 -4.76 -23.30 5.82
N SER A 18 -5.69 -24.05 6.41
CA SER A 18 -7.09 -23.63 6.58
C SER A 18 -7.24 -22.30 7.32
N GLY A 19 -6.30 -21.99 8.22
CA GLY A 19 -6.28 -20.77 9.02
C GLY A 19 -5.79 -19.50 8.32
N LEU A 20 -5.14 -19.58 7.14
CA LEU A 20 -4.38 -18.46 6.58
C LEU A 20 -5.23 -17.23 6.20
N CYS A 21 -6.51 -17.42 5.83
CA CYS A 21 -7.37 -16.31 5.43
C CYS A 21 -8.17 -15.68 6.58
N CYS A 22 -8.90 -16.49 7.36
CA CYS A 22 -9.85 -16.00 8.39
C CYS A 22 -9.71 -16.77 9.71
N SER A 23 -8.54 -17.39 9.94
CA SER A 23 -8.31 -18.26 11.10
C SER A 23 -9.38 -19.35 11.25
N ASN A 24 -9.77 -19.96 10.13
CA ASN A 24 -10.80 -20.99 10.06
C ASN A 24 -12.17 -20.51 10.59
N GLY A 25 -12.59 -19.30 10.20
CA GLY A 25 -13.87 -18.70 10.57
C GLY A 25 -13.89 -17.94 11.89
N LYS A 26 -12.76 -17.91 12.63
CA LYS A 26 -12.65 -17.15 13.89
C LYS A 26 -12.58 -15.63 13.67
N VAL A 27 -12.11 -15.19 12.51
CA VAL A 27 -11.99 -13.77 12.16
C VAL A 27 -13.00 -13.43 11.08
N SER A 28 -13.88 -12.48 11.36
CA SER A 28 -14.73 -11.87 10.35
C SER A 28 -13.96 -10.76 9.65
N LEU A 29 -13.71 -10.94 8.35
CA LEU A 29 -13.03 -9.94 7.54
C LEU A 29 -14.07 -8.97 6.97
N PRO A 30 -13.85 -7.65 7.05
CA PRO A 30 -14.72 -6.69 6.38
C PRO A 30 -14.65 -6.90 4.87
N GLU A 31 -15.77 -6.60 4.19
CA GLU A 31 -15.79 -6.62 2.73
C GLU A 31 -14.85 -5.55 2.18
N LEU A 32 -14.10 -5.90 1.14
CA LEU A 32 -13.19 -4.95 0.51
C LEU A 32 -14.00 -3.83 -0.14
N PRO A 33 -13.64 -2.55 0.12
CA PRO A 33 -14.30 -1.44 -0.54
C PRO A 33 -14.12 -1.54 -2.06
N GLN A 34 -15.09 -1.03 -2.81
CA GLN A 34 -14.94 -0.95 -4.25
C GLN A 34 -13.75 -0.06 -4.61
N LEU A 35 -12.97 -0.50 -5.59
CA LEU A 35 -11.89 0.33 -6.12
C LEU A 35 -12.46 1.66 -6.64
N PRO A 36 -11.81 2.79 -6.36
CA PRO A 36 -12.19 4.08 -6.92
C PRO A 36 -11.94 4.10 -8.43
N GLU A 37 -12.69 4.92 -9.17
CA GLU A 37 -12.36 5.23 -10.57
C GLU A 37 -11.19 6.22 -10.64
N PRO A 38 -10.28 6.11 -11.63
CA PRO A 38 -10.33 5.21 -12.78
C PRO A 38 -9.74 3.79 -12.54
N LEU A 39 -9.25 3.51 -11.32
CA LEU A 39 -8.53 2.27 -11.01
C LEU A 39 -9.40 1.03 -11.23
N LYS A 40 -10.69 1.10 -10.87
CA LYS A 40 -11.65 0.02 -11.10
C LYS A 40 -11.81 -0.30 -12.58
N SER A 41 -11.97 0.69 -13.46
CA SER A 41 -12.06 0.47 -14.91
C SER A 41 -10.74 -0.03 -15.51
N LEU A 42 -9.60 0.46 -15.01
CA LEU A 42 -8.25 0.02 -15.38
C LEU A 42 -7.96 -1.42 -14.96
N MET A 43 -8.65 -1.97 -13.96
CA MET A 43 -8.48 -3.35 -13.50
C MET A 43 -9.51 -4.32 -14.09
N LYS A 44 -10.75 -3.86 -14.32
CA LYS A 44 -11.88 -4.71 -14.78
C LYS A 44 -12.04 -4.81 -16.29
N GLY A 45 -11.21 -4.12 -17.07
CA GLY A 45 -11.17 -4.25 -18.52
C GLY A 45 -12.08 -3.31 -19.31
N ASN A 46 -12.66 -2.30 -18.65
CA ASN A 46 -13.59 -1.35 -19.26
C ASN A 46 -12.91 -0.04 -19.70
N HIS A 47 -11.58 0.02 -19.67
CA HIS A 47 -10.81 1.23 -19.99
C HIS A 47 -9.85 0.99 -21.15
N LEU A 48 -9.74 1.96 -22.08
CA LEU A 48 -8.87 1.89 -23.25
C LEU A 48 -7.40 1.62 -22.89
N LYS A 49 -6.94 2.18 -21.76
CA LYS A 49 -5.57 2.02 -21.24
C LYS A 49 -5.34 0.75 -20.39
N LEU A 50 -6.31 -0.16 -20.29
CA LEU A 50 -6.19 -1.41 -19.50
C LEU A 50 -4.88 -2.16 -19.81
N LYS A 51 -4.62 -2.44 -21.09
CA LYS A 51 -3.49 -3.29 -21.51
C LYS A 51 -2.15 -2.67 -21.12
N GLU A 52 -2.02 -1.36 -21.32
CA GLU A 52 -0.85 -0.58 -20.94
C GLU A 52 -0.70 -0.52 -19.42
N PHE A 53 -1.79 -0.28 -18.70
CA PHE A 53 -1.80 -0.24 -17.24
C PHE A 53 -1.34 -1.57 -16.64
N LEU A 54 -1.90 -2.69 -17.10
CA LEU A 54 -1.53 -4.03 -16.62
C LEU A 54 -0.10 -4.42 -17.02
N SER A 55 0.37 -4.04 -18.21
CA SER A 55 1.76 -4.31 -18.62
C SER A 55 2.78 -3.52 -17.80
N MET A 56 2.39 -2.32 -17.32
CA MET A 56 3.23 -1.44 -16.52
C MET A 56 2.93 -1.51 -15.01
N ILE A 57 2.01 -2.36 -14.55
CA ILE A 57 1.53 -2.36 -13.15
C ILE A 57 2.65 -2.50 -12.12
N ARG A 58 3.69 -3.28 -12.44
CA ARG A 58 4.88 -3.40 -11.59
C ARG A 58 5.64 -2.09 -11.47
N LYS A 59 5.81 -1.34 -12.57
CA LYS A 59 6.49 -0.04 -12.57
C LYS A 59 5.73 0.98 -11.74
N TYR A 60 4.40 1.01 -11.88
CA TYR A 60 3.55 1.85 -11.04
C TYR A 60 3.74 1.49 -9.57
N ASN A 61 3.56 0.22 -9.18
CA ASN A 61 3.70 -0.21 -7.79
C ASN A 61 5.10 0.05 -7.22
N SER A 62 6.16 -0.17 -8.01
CA SER A 62 7.54 0.13 -7.59
C SER A 62 7.79 1.63 -7.39
N SER A 63 7.14 2.50 -8.17
CA SER A 63 7.24 3.95 -7.98
C SER A 63 6.65 4.40 -6.64
N PHE A 64 5.66 3.66 -6.12
CA PHE A 64 5.03 3.90 -4.81
C PHE A 64 5.61 3.04 -3.68
N GLN A 65 6.64 2.23 -3.94
CA GLN A 65 7.23 1.34 -2.94
C GLN A 65 8.10 2.10 -1.94
N MET A 66 8.62 3.27 -2.33
CA MET A 66 9.53 4.04 -1.47
C MET A 66 8.75 4.67 -0.32
N THR A 67 9.10 4.24 0.88
CA THR A 67 8.47 4.70 2.12
C THR A 67 9.40 5.71 2.75
N SER A 68 9.01 6.98 2.76
CA SER A 68 9.73 7.99 3.52
C SER A 68 9.40 7.84 5.00
N PHE A 69 10.43 7.77 5.83
CA PHE A 69 10.32 7.87 7.28
C PHE A 69 10.46 9.33 7.67
N GLY A 70 9.47 9.85 8.40
CA GLY A 70 9.48 11.21 8.93
C GLY A 70 9.16 11.19 10.42
N THR A 71 9.74 12.13 11.16
CA THR A 71 9.41 12.41 12.56
C THR A 71 9.05 13.87 12.71
N SER A 72 8.09 14.19 13.58
CA SER A 72 7.78 15.56 13.99
C SER A 72 8.73 16.07 15.07
N LEU A 73 9.62 15.21 15.57
CA LEU A 73 10.63 15.60 16.54
C LEU A 73 11.73 16.40 15.85
N PRO A 74 12.23 17.49 16.46
CA PRO A 74 13.37 18.20 15.94
C PRO A 74 14.55 17.21 15.84
N MET A 75 15.30 17.30 14.74
CA MET A 75 16.60 16.64 14.64
C MET A 75 17.42 17.11 15.85
N LEU A 76 17.99 16.19 16.63
CA LEU A 76 19.01 16.61 17.60
C LEU A 76 20.13 17.24 16.79
N ASP A 77 20.57 18.43 17.20
CA ASP A 77 21.76 19.10 16.66
C ASP A 77 22.99 18.23 16.93
N SER A 78 23.19 17.19 16.13
CA SER A 78 24.42 16.43 16.11
C SER A 78 25.29 17.01 15.02
N THR A 79 26.24 17.84 15.44
CA THR A 79 27.36 18.39 14.66
C THR A 79 28.32 17.32 14.11
N VAL A 80 27.87 16.08 13.94
CA VAL A 80 28.68 14.94 13.51
C VAL A 80 27.86 14.03 12.59
N PHE A 81 27.99 14.27 11.29
CA PHE A 81 27.90 13.37 10.11
C PHE A 81 26.83 12.25 10.01
N MET A 82 25.92 12.07 10.96
CA MET A 82 24.90 11.02 10.88
C MET A 82 23.68 11.36 11.76
N PRO A 83 22.63 12.00 11.22
CA PRO A 83 21.44 12.29 12.00
C PRO A 83 20.74 10.97 12.35
N THR A 84 20.94 10.51 13.57
CA THR A 84 20.28 9.31 14.08
C THR A 84 19.00 9.76 14.79
N PHE A 85 17.84 9.46 14.22
CA PHE A 85 16.55 9.67 14.90
C PHE A 85 16.07 8.34 15.49
N ARG A 86 15.58 8.38 16.73
CA ARG A 86 15.00 7.22 17.43
C ARG A 86 13.48 7.35 17.42
N ILE A 87 12.80 6.38 16.81
CA ILE A 87 11.33 6.30 16.79
C ILE A 87 10.89 5.23 17.81
N GLN A 88 9.92 5.56 18.66
CA GLN A 88 9.27 4.62 19.56
C GLN A 88 7.78 4.53 19.20
N GLY A 89 7.29 3.34 18.87
CA GLY A 89 5.89 3.11 18.48
C GLY A 89 5.76 2.29 17.19
N GLN A 90 4.53 2.20 16.66
CA GLN A 90 4.26 1.55 15.39
C GLN A 90 4.60 2.50 14.22
N VAL A 91 5.31 1.96 13.23
CA VAL A 91 5.60 2.65 11.97
C VAL A 91 4.47 2.37 11.00
N TYR A 92 3.93 3.41 10.38
CA TYR A 92 2.94 3.30 9.31
C TYR A 92 3.46 3.90 8.01
N HIS A 93 3.10 3.27 6.90
CA HIS A 93 3.29 3.83 5.57
C HIS A 93 2.26 4.94 5.36
N LYS A 94 2.70 6.19 5.26
CA LYS A 94 1.85 7.31 4.88
C LYS A 94 2.27 7.77 3.48
N PRO A 95 1.54 7.40 2.41
CA PRO A 95 1.78 7.97 1.10
C PRO A 95 1.54 9.48 1.17
N GLY A 96 2.52 10.27 0.72
CA GLY A 96 2.40 11.72 0.58
C GLY A 96 1.53 12.07 -0.64
N SER A 97 1.21 13.36 -0.78
CA SER A 97 0.65 13.87 -2.03
C SER A 97 1.68 13.70 -3.15
N LEU A 98 1.22 13.34 -4.35
CA LEU A 98 2.07 13.22 -5.54
C LEU A 98 2.72 14.56 -5.90
N THR A 99 1.98 15.65 -5.70
CA THR A 99 2.40 17.03 -5.95
C THR A 99 2.37 17.83 -4.66
N SER A 100 3.22 18.84 -4.53
CA SER A 100 3.06 19.82 -3.45
C SER A 100 1.69 20.50 -3.53
N LEU A 101 1.09 20.77 -2.37
CA LEU A 101 -0.09 21.61 -2.29
C LEU A 101 0.32 23.07 -2.57
N SER A 102 -0.62 23.89 -3.03
CA SER A 102 -0.36 25.31 -3.29
C SER A 102 0.18 25.98 -2.03
N ASN A 103 1.33 26.64 -2.15
CA ASN A 103 2.08 27.30 -1.06
C ASN A 103 2.65 26.36 0.02
N GLU A 104 2.72 25.05 -0.24
CA GLU A 104 3.44 24.11 0.63
C GLU A 104 4.77 23.68 0.01
N GLU A 105 5.78 23.55 0.86
CA GLU A 105 7.05 22.94 0.46
C GLU A 105 6.87 21.45 0.16
N ALA A 106 7.62 20.95 -0.82
CA ALA A 106 7.65 19.55 -1.16
C ALA A 106 8.03 18.70 0.06
N LYS A 107 7.18 17.72 0.41
CA LYS A 107 7.40 16.81 1.54
C LYS A 107 7.12 15.38 1.09
N PHE A 108 7.93 14.45 1.60
CA PHE A 108 7.87 13.01 1.28
C PHE A 108 8.25 12.72 -0.19
N LEU A 109 7.98 11.50 -0.66
CA LEU A 109 8.16 11.11 -2.05
C LEU A 109 7.09 11.81 -2.92
N GLN A 110 7.51 12.83 -3.67
CA GLN A 110 6.73 13.50 -4.71
C GLN A 110 7.30 13.10 -6.07
N ILE A 111 6.44 12.85 -7.08
CA ILE A 111 6.84 12.43 -8.44
C ILE A 111 6.66 13.60 -9.39
#